data_AF-A0A934H7M1-F1
#
_entry.id   AF-A0A934H7M1-F1
#
_cell.length_a   1.000
_cell.length_b   1.000
_cell.length_c   1.000
_cell.angle_alpha   90.00
_cell.angle_beta   90.00
_cell.angle_gamma   90.00
#
_symmetry.space_group_name_H-M   'P 1'
#
loop_
_entity.id
_entity.type
_entity.pdbx_description
1 polymer ?
#
loop_
_entity_poly.entity_id
_entity_poly.type
_entity_poly.pdbx_seq_one_letter_code
_entity_poly.pdbx_strand_id
1 'polypeptide(L)'
;MEKQNAIQKVLSDELLIKGVSLDDVGFHGYAWKWQDALEVLKVLHAKRIPILGGDVYSVVEGRVTSTMDNWYINKENFALVDSFLNDSYKHSADYITAYVKRNGGSYYYSIVVYTFPVGTNGVSL
;
A
#
# COMPACT_ATOMS: atom_id res chain seq x y z
N MET A 1 -14.40 -5.55 12.35
CA MET A 1 -14.31 -4.19 11.79
C MET A 1 -13.01 -3.44 12.11
N GLU A 2 -12.12 -3.95 12.97
CA GLU A 2 -10.99 -3.15 13.49
C GLU A 2 -9.65 -3.32 12.74
N LYS A 3 -9.56 -4.25 11.78
CA LYS A 3 -8.28 -4.70 11.20
C LYS A 3 -7.71 -3.86 10.04
N GLN A 4 -8.50 -3.01 9.38
CA GLN A 4 -8.03 -2.26 8.20
C GLN A 4 -7.57 -0.82 8.49
N ASN A 5 -7.68 -0.37 9.74
CA ASN A 5 -7.38 1.02 10.14
C ASN A 5 -5.91 1.26 10.55
N ALA A 6 -5.02 0.30 10.30
CA ALA A 6 -3.64 0.33 10.80
C ALA A 6 -2.72 1.26 9.99
N ILE A 7 -2.94 1.37 8.66
CA ILE A 7 -2.11 2.21 7.79
C ILE A 7 -2.36 3.69 8.09
N GLN A 8 -3.63 4.09 8.28
CA GLN A 8 -3.97 5.50 8.50
C GLN A 8 -3.30 6.08 9.75
N LYS A 9 -3.17 5.27 10.80
CA LYS A 9 -2.54 5.68 12.07
C LYS A 9 -1.04 5.93 11.98
N VAL A 10 -0.37 5.45 10.92
CA VAL A 10 1.09 5.63 10.74
C VAL A 10 1.44 6.66 9.69
N LEU A 11 0.48 7.12 8.88
CA LEU A 11 0.66 8.16 7.89
C LEU A 11 0.42 9.54 8.50
N SER A 12 1.06 10.57 7.93
CA SER A 12 0.78 11.95 8.28
C SER A 12 -0.57 12.40 7.70
N ASP A 13 -1.21 13.37 8.34
CA ASP A 13 -2.43 14.01 7.81
C ASP A 13 -2.21 14.55 6.39
N GLU A 14 -1.00 15.06 6.10
CA GLU A 14 -0.63 15.54 4.76
C GLU A 14 -0.71 14.42 3.70
N LEU A 15 -0.21 13.21 4.01
CA LEU A 15 -0.30 12.08 3.09
C LEU A 15 -1.73 11.57 2.98
N LEU A 16 -2.50 11.56 4.08
CA LEU A 16 -3.89 11.13 4.05
C LEU A 16 -4.77 12.04 3.17
N ILE A 17 -4.60 13.36 3.27
CA ILE A 17 -5.35 14.34 2.47
C ILE A 17 -5.06 14.22 0.96
N LYS A 18 -3.86 13.76 0.58
CA LYS A 18 -3.49 13.50 -0.82
C LYS A 18 -4.08 12.20 -1.38
N GLY A 19 -4.55 11.31 -0.51
CA GLY A 19 -5.18 10.05 -0.91
C GLY A 19 -6.61 10.25 -1.35
N VAL A 20 -7.04 9.50 -2.37
CA VAL A 20 -8.46 9.36 -2.71
C VAL A 20 -9.05 8.21 -1.92
N SER A 21 -10.20 8.42 -1.26
CA SER A 21 -10.90 7.33 -0.57
C SER A 21 -11.38 6.29 -1.60
N LEU A 22 -11.28 5.02 -1.22
CA LEU A 22 -11.80 3.89 -1.98
C LEU A 22 -13.17 3.42 -1.48
N ASP A 23 -13.73 4.07 -0.44
CA ASP A 23 -15.01 3.65 0.17
C ASP A 23 -16.15 3.66 -0.86
N ASP A 24 -16.14 4.63 -1.79
CA ASP A 24 -17.13 4.76 -2.87
C ASP A 24 -17.10 3.60 -3.87
N VAL A 25 -15.99 2.85 -3.92
CA VAL A 25 -15.84 1.64 -4.75
C VAL A 25 -15.89 0.35 -3.92
N GLY A 26 -16.35 0.43 -2.67
CA GLY A 26 -16.58 -0.72 -1.79
C GLY A 26 -15.32 -1.27 -1.12
N PHE A 27 -14.21 -0.54 -1.16
CA PHE A 27 -12.95 -0.92 -0.51
C PHE A 27 -12.56 0.10 0.55
N HIS A 28 -12.29 -0.34 1.77
CA HIS A 28 -11.76 0.57 2.78
C HIS A 28 -10.29 0.88 2.52
N GLY A 29 -9.96 2.16 2.49
CA GLY A 29 -8.58 2.63 2.34
C GLY A 29 -8.46 3.81 1.39
N TYR A 30 -7.21 4.09 1.02
CA TYR A 30 -6.86 5.19 0.13
C TYR A 30 -6.01 4.70 -1.03
N ALA A 31 -6.08 5.41 -2.14
CA ALA A 31 -5.13 5.29 -3.23
C ALA A 31 -4.44 6.64 -3.48
N TRP A 32 -3.17 6.62 -3.87
CA TRP A 32 -2.34 7.81 -4.05
C TRP A 32 -1.78 7.90 -5.45
N LYS A 33 -1.51 9.12 -5.95
CA LYS A 33 -0.66 9.29 -7.13
C LYS A 33 0.72 8.72 -6.87
N TRP A 34 1.42 8.34 -7.93
CA TRP A 34 2.68 7.61 -7.83
C TRP A 34 3.73 8.26 -6.92
N GLN A 35 3.88 9.59 -6.91
CA GLN A 35 4.84 10.26 -6.02
C GLN A 35 4.50 10.05 -4.54
N ASP A 36 3.23 10.25 -4.19
CA ASP A 36 2.74 10.11 -2.82
C ASP A 36 2.67 8.63 -2.41
N ALA A 37 2.35 7.73 -3.34
CA ALA A 37 2.42 6.29 -3.11
C ALA A 37 3.85 5.85 -2.78
N LEU A 38 4.87 6.33 -3.51
CA LEU A 38 6.27 6.07 -3.17
C LEU A 38 6.66 6.63 -1.79
N GLU A 39 6.09 7.77 -1.39
CA GLU A 39 6.30 8.30 -0.04
C GLU A 39 5.64 7.45 1.04
N VAL A 40 4.42 6.96 0.79
CA VAL A 40 3.75 5.97 1.65
C VAL A 40 4.63 4.71 1.80
N LEU A 41 5.22 4.20 0.72
CA LEU A 41 6.15 3.06 0.81
C LEU A 41 7.34 3.34 1.72
N LYS A 42 7.95 4.55 1.65
CA LYS A 42 9.07 4.93 2.51
C LYS A 42 8.65 5.00 3.97
N VAL A 43 7.49 5.59 4.27
CA VAL A 43 6.96 5.67 5.65
C VAL A 43 6.74 4.27 6.20
N LEU A 44 6.11 3.37 5.44
CA LEU A 44 5.89 1.99 5.85
C LEU A 44 7.21 1.24 6.11
N HIS A 45 8.19 1.39 5.22
CA HIS A 45 9.51 0.78 5.38
C HIS A 45 10.24 1.30 6.63
N ALA A 46 10.22 2.62 6.86
CA ALA A 46 10.80 3.24 8.05
C ALA A 46 10.11 2.78 9.35
N LYS A 47 8.81 2.47 9.29
CA LYS A 47 8.02 1.90 10.40
C LYS A 47 8.12 0.37 10.51
N ARG A 48 8.95 -0.27 9.68
CA ARG A 48 9.13 -1.73 9.62
C ARG A 48 7.84 -2.50 9.34
N ILE A 49 6.96 -1.92 8.53
CA ILE A 49 5.70 -2.53 8.10
C ILE A 49 5.90 -3.11 6.69
N PRO A 50 5.90 -4.45 6.53
CA PRO A 50 6.06 -5.06 5.22
C PRO A 50 4.83 -4.86 4.32
N ILE A 51 5.05 -4.82 3.01
CA ILE A 51 4.00 -4.65 2.00
C ILE A 51 3.65 -6.01 1.39
N LEU A 52 2.37 -6.30 1.18
CA LEU A 52 1.91 -7.50 0.48
C LEU A 52 1.62 -7.24 -0.99
N GLY A 53 1.35 -6.00 -1.37
CA GLY A 53 0.96 -5.66 -2.73
C GLY A 53 0.20 -4.36 -2.79
N GLY A 54 -0.63 -4.24 -3.81
CA GLY A 54 -1.52 -3.12 -4.02
C GLY A 54 -2.28 -3.22 -5.34
N ASP A 55 -3.28 -2.36 -5.48
CA ASP A 55 -4.15 -2.29 -6.65
C ASP A 55 -3.99 -0.95 -7.35
N VAL A 56 -4.25 -0.93 -8.65
CA VAL A 56 -4.19 0.27 -9.48
C VAL A 56 -5.59 0.75 -9.82
N TYR A 57 -5.76 2.07 -9.74
CA TYR A 57 -7.03 2.75 -9.99
C TYR A 57 -6.84 3.88 -11.00
N SER A 58 -7.88 4.10 -11.79
CA SER A 58 -8.07 5.33 -12.54
C SER A 58 -9.02 6.24 -11.77
N VAL A 59 -8.77 7.55 -11.84
CA VAL A 59 -9.64 8.56 -11.25
C VAL A 59 -9.98 9.58 -12.32
N VAL A 60 -11.24 9.57 -12.76
CA VAL A 60 -11.76 10.44 -13.81
C VAL A 60 -12.89 11.26 -13.23
N GLU A 61 -12.75 12.59 -13.26
CA GLU A 61 -13.76 13.52 -12.71
C GLU A 61 -14.16 13.19 -11.26
N GLY A 62 -13.19 12.79 -10.44
CA GLY A 62 -13.40 12.42 -9.04
C GLY A 62 -13.99 11.01 -8.82
N ARG A 63 -14.34 10.29 -9.89
CA ARG A 63 -14.81 8.90 -9.78
C ARG A 63 -13.64 7.93 -9.85
N VAL A 64 -13.50 7.13 -8.80
CA VAL A 64 -12.51 6.05 -8.74
C VAL A 64 -13.05 4.83 -9.51
N THR A 65 -12.20 4.18 -10.31
CA THR A 65 -12.52 2.92 -11.00
C THR A 65 -11.29 2.02 -10.96
N SER A 66 -11.46 0.75 -10.59
CA SER A 66 -10.38 -0.24 -10.62
C SER A 66 -9.90 -0.47 -12.06
N THR A 67 -8.59 -0.56 -12.27
CA THR A 67 -8.04 -0.98 -13.58
C THR A 67 -7.92 -2.50 -13.70
N MET A 68 -8.24 -3.25 -12.64
CA MET A 68 -7.95 -4.68 -12.47
C MET A 68 -6.45 -5.03 -12.41
N ASP A 69 -5.54 -4.07 -12.58
CA ASP A 69 -4.12 -4.29 -12.40
C ASP A 69 -3.76 -4.24 -10.92
N ASN A 70 -2.88 -5.14 -10.51
CA ASN A 70 -2.35 -5.22 -9.16
C ASN A 70 -0.92 -5.77 -9.18
N TRP A 71 -0.29 -5.76 -8.02
CA TRP A 71 0.92 -6.53 -7.75
C TRP A 71 0.79 -7.22 -6.41
N TYR A 72 1.51 -8.34 -6.27
CA TYR A 72 1.51 -9.13 -5.07
C TYR A 72 2.88 -9.75 -4.83
N ILE A 73 3.30 -9.76 -3.57
CA ILE A 73 4.50 -10.44 -3.10
C ILE A 73 4.12 -11.46 -2.02
N ASN A 74 4.42 -12.74 -2.28
CA ASN A 74 4.10 -13.80 -1.32
C ASN A 74 5.09 -13.80 -0.15
N LYS A 75 4.61 -13.52 1.07
CA LYS A 75 5.39 -13.59 2.31
C LYS A 75 6.06 -14.94 2.53
N GLU A 76 5.43 -16.03 2.10
CA GLU A 76 5.91 -17.41 2.30
C GLU A 76 7.22 -17.69 1.56
N ASN A 77 7.55 -16.88 0.54
CA ASN A 77 8.82 -16.98 -0.16
C ASN A 77 10.02 -16.50 0.68
N PHE A 78 9.77 -15.96 1.87
CA PHE A 78 10.79 -15.34 2.72
C PHE A 78 10.85 -15.98 4.10
N ALA A 79 11.96 -16.64 4.38
CA ALA A 79 12.24 -17.21 5.71
C ALA A 79 12.41 -16.12 6.79
N LEU A 80 12.98 -14.97 6.44
CA LEU A 80 13.25 -13.87 7.38
C LEU A 80 12.27 -12.71 7.18
N VAL A 81 11.87 -12.08 8.29
CA VAL A 81 11.01 -10.89 8.27
C VAL A 81 11.76 -9.69 7.68
N ASP A 82 13.05 -9.52 7.99
CA ASP A 82 13.85 -8.41 7.45
C ASP A 82 14.05 -8.49 5.93
N SER A 83 14.29 -9.69 5.40
CA SER A 83 14.35 -9.90 3.95
C SER A 83 13.02 -9.52 3.31
N PHE A 84 11.90 -9.99 3.88
CA PHE A 84 10.58 -9.64 3.37
C PHE A 84 10.29 -8.13 3.45
N LEU A 85 10.68 -7.45 4.54
CA LEU A 85 10.50 -6.02 4.70
C LEU A 85 11.21 -5.24 3.58
N ASN A 86 12.46 -5.58 3.29
CA ASN A 86 13.25 -4.89 2.26
C ASN A 86 12.77 -5.23 0.85
N ASP A 87 12.51 -6.51 0.58
CA ASP A 87 12.13 -6.96 -0.76
C ASP A 87 10.70 -6.53 -1.11
N SER A 88 9.78 -6.48 -0.15
CA SER A 88 8.42 -5.96 -0.40
C SER A 88 8.39 -4.46 -0.70
N TYR A 89 9.21 -3.67 -0.01
CA TYR A 89 9.40 -2.25 -0.32
C TYR A 89 9.95 -2.07 -1.73
N LYS A 90 11.06 -2.76 -2.05
CA LYS A 90 11.70 -2.67 -3.36
C LYS A 90 10.76 -3.12 -4.48
N HIS A 91 10.11 -4.26 -4.32
CA HIS A 91 9.20 -4.82 -5.31
C HIS A 91 8.03 -3.85 -5.61
N SER A 92 7.46 -3.23 -4.58
CA SER A 92 6.36 -2.27 -4.74
C SER A 92 6.81 -0.99 -5.42
N ALA A 93 7.97 -0.45 -5.05
CA ALA A 93 8.53 0.74 -5.69
C ALA A 93 8.87 0.48 -7.17
N ASP A 94 9.45 -0.69 -7.46
CA ASP A 94 9.78 -1.12 -8.83
C ASP A 94 8.50 -1.27 -9.67
N TYR A 95 7.44 -1.87 -9.12
CA TYR A 95 6.16 -2.00 -9.81
C TYR A 95 5.55 -0.64 -10.16
N ILE A 96 5.40 0.26 -9.18
CA ILE A 96 4.81 1.60 -9.39
C ILE A 96 5.61 2.36 -10.45
N THR A 97 6.94 2.36 -10.34
CA THR A 97 7.83 3.05 -11.29
C THR A 97 7.70 2.48 -12.70
N ALA A 98 7.68 1.14 -12.83
CA ALA A 98 7.51 0.48 -14.11
C ALA A 98 6.12 0.75 -14.72
N TYR A 99 5.08 0.78 -13.90
CA TYR A 99 3.72 1.09 -14.33
C TYR A 99 3.61 2.51 -14.86
N VAL A 100 4.15 3.50 -14.13
CA VAL A 100 4.21 4.91 -14.56
C VAL A 100 4.97 5.05 -15.88
N LYS A 101 6.10 4.35 -16.03
CA LYS A 101 6.88 4.37 -17.27
C LYS A 101 6.11 3.83 -18.47
N ARG A 102 5.28 2.80 -18.28
CA ARG A 102 4.49 2.17 -19.36
C ARG A 102 3.21 2.93 -19.70
N ASN A 103 2.54 3.46 -18.68
CA ASN A 103 1.14 3.91 -18.79
C ASN A 103 0.94 5.41 -18.52
N GLY A 104 2.00 6.12 -18.09
CA GLY A 104 1.92 7.50 -17.63
C GLY A 104 1.59 7.63 -16.13
N GLY A 105 1.68 8.85 -15.61
CA GLY A 105 1.56 9.15 -14.17
C GLY A 105 0.15 9.50 -13.68
N SER A 106 -0.90 9.16 -14.43
CA SER A 106 -2.30 9.53 -14.10
C SER A 106 -3.01 8.54 -13.17
N TYR A 107 -2.39 7.38 -12.89
CA TYR A 107 -2.98 6.32 -12.08
C TYR A 107 -2.72 6.51 -10.59
N TYR A 108 -3.55 5.84 -9.79
CA TYR A 108 -3.52 5.85 -8.34
C TYR A 108 -3.27 4.43 -7.82
N TYR A 109 -2.60 4.33 -6.68
CA TYR A 109 -2.13 3.07 -6.12
C TYR A 109 -2.61 2.92 -4.68
N SER A 110 -3.36 1.86 -4.39
CA SER A 110 -3.59 1.42 -3.01
C SER A 110 -2.41 0.57 -2.54
N ILE A 111 -2.14 0.57 -1.24
CA ILE A 111 -1.06 -0.24 -0.65
C ILE A 111 -1.67 -1.21 0.36
N VAL A 112 -1.40 -2.50 0.17
CA VAL A 112 -1.82 -3.57 1.08
C VAL A 112 -0.62 -3.96 1.94
N VAL A 113 -0.76 -3.87 3.26
CA VAL A 113 0.32 -4.20 4.21
C VAL A 113 0.12 -5.56 4.87
N TYR A 114 1.23 -6.18 5.23
CA TYR A 114 1.21 -7.37 6.09
C TYR A 114 0.89 -6.95 7.52
N THR A 115 -0.22 -7.46 8.05
CA THR A 115 -0.50 -7.38 9.49
C THR A 115 -0.03 -8.68 10.13
N PHE A 116 0.83 -8.58 11.15
CA PHE A 116 1.16 -9.74 11.94
C PHE A 116 -0.14 -10.27 12.56
N PRO A 117 -0.45 -11.57 12.41
CA PRO A 117 -1.50 -12.16 13.22
C PRO A 117 -1.11 -11.88 14.67
N VAL A 118 -1.97 -11.16 15.40
CA VAL A 118 -1.81 -11.02 16.85
C VAL A 118 -1.81 -12.43 17.39
N GLY A 119 -0.62 -12.92 17.76
CA GLY A 119 -0.50 -14.19 18.45
C GLY A 119 -1.35 -14.09 19.71
N THR A 120 -2.19 -15.09 19.93
CA THR A 120 -2.68 -15.40 21.27
C THR A 120 -1.46 -15.64 22.14
N ASN A 121 -0.93 -14.58 22.75
CA ASN A 121 -0.07 -14.50 23.93
C ASN A 121 0.43 -13.06 24.00
N GLY A 122 -0.26 -12.28 24.83
CA GLY A 122 -0.03 -10.85 24.97
C GLY A 122 1.37 -10.57 25.50
N VAL A 123 2.23 -10.03 24.65
CA VAL A 123 3.12 -8.93 25.01
C VAL A 123 3.29 -8.09 23.75
N SER A 124 2.73 -6.88 23.75
CA SER A 124 3.01 -5.85 22.75
C SER A 124 4.19 -5.03 23.21
N LEU A 125 5.19 -4.83 22.34
CA LEU A 125 6.02 -3.63 22.25
C LEU A 125 6.28 -3.34 20.77
#